data_AF-A0A3C1WTD0-F1
#
_entry.id   AF-A0A3C1WTD0-F1
#
_cell.length_a   1.000
_cell.length_b   1.000
_cell.length_c   1.000
_cell.angle_alpha   90.00
_cell.angle_beta   90.00
_cell.angle_gamma   90.00
#
_symmetry.space_group_name_H-M   'P 1'
#
loop_
_entity.id
_entity.type
_entity.pdbx_description
1 polymer ?
#
loop_
_entity_poly.entity_id
_entity_poly.type
_entity_poly.pdbx_seq_one_letter_code
_entity_poly.pdbx_strand_id
1 'polypeptide(L)'
;MDSQIENKIDEIESYIDECKSSVFSSNKITVDREELISHLEDLRSITPKEIEQYKRLLKNKEAIIENATKQADAIIAEAKAKSNEMMSENQIMQQAYAKANEVVSIAQNDANKIVSEATEKANTIQMSAIGYTDALLKNVQDVLSASITTTTTRMKNYLGTMQNYLDTVNANRTELGKVLNAPDNTSSAQNPTDGTQAAQPADDTSTQAAGTDTDNK
;
A
#
# COMPACT_ATOMS: atom_id res chain seq x y z
N MET A 1 20.28 -34.26 73.38
CA MET A 1 19.93 -33.04 74.15
C MET A 1 18.82 -33.54 75.02
N ASP A 2 19.25 -34.16 76.10
CA ASP A 2 18.38 -35.03 76.89
C ASP A 2 17.57 -34.11 77.80
N SER A 3 16.26 -34.34 77.85
CA SER A 3 15.30 -33.45 78.52
C SER A 3 15.68 -33.26 79.98
N GLN A 4 15.48 -32.08 80.57
CA GLN A 4 15.70 -31.91 82.01
C GLN A 4 14.79 -32.84 82.82
N ILE A 5 13.64 -33.24 82.25
CA ILE A 5 12.79 -34.29 82.79
C ILE A 5 13.49 -35.64 82.75
N GLU A 6 14.08 -36.03 81.61
CA GLU A 6 14.78 -37.31 81.50
C GLU A 6 15.98 -37.38 82.44
N ASN A 7 16.80 -36.32 82.51
CA ASN A 7 17.93 -36.28 83.46
C ASN A 7 17.47 -36.44 84.92
N LYS A 8 16.30 -35.91 85.30
CA LYS A 8 15.77 -36.01 86.67
C LYS A 8 15.09 -37.36 86.94
N ILE A 9 14.54 -37.99 85.91
CA ILE A 9 14.06 -39.39 85.98
C ILE A 9 15.25 -40.34 86.12
N ASP A 10 16.31 -40.17 85.33
CA ASP A 10 17.53 -40.99 85.40
C ASP A 10 18.20 -40.86 86.78
N GLU A 11 18.19 -39.67 87.39
CA GLU A 11 18.70 -39.42 88.74
C GLU A 11 17.85 -40.13 89.82
N ILE A 12 16.52 -40.17 89.65
CA ILE A 12 15.60 -40.92 90.52
C ILE A 12 15.77 -42.43 90.33
N GLU A 13 15.92 -42.91 89.09
CA GLU A 13 16.17 -44.32 88.78
C GLU A 13 17.50 -44.79 89.37
N SER A 14 18.57 -44.00 89.23
CA SER A 14 19.87 -44.27 89.84
C SER A 14 19.78 -44.30 91.37
N TYR A 15 19.05 -43.36 91.99
CA TYR A 15 18.82 -43.35 93.43
C TYR A 15 18.08 -44.60 93.92
N ILE A 16 17.07 -45.05 93.16
CA ILE A 16 16.31 -46.27 93.45
C ILE A 16 17.19 -47.52 93.33
N ASP A 17 18.07 -47.58 92.32
CA ASP A 17 19.00 -48.71 92.11
C ASP A 17 20.09 -48.80 93.21
N GLU A 18 20.48 -47.66 93.79
CA GLU A 18 21.45 -47.60 94.90
C GLU A 18 20.83 -47.94 96.27
N CYS A 19 19.49 -47.96 96.37
CA CYS A 19 18.79 -48.28 97.61
C CYS A 19 18.89 -49.77 97.98
N LYS A 20 19.09 -50.07 99.28
CA LYS A 20 19.20 -51.45 99.76
C LYS A 20 17.86 -52.19 99.68
N SER A 21 17.89 -53.38 99.10
CA SER A 21 16.76 -54.31 99.13
C SER A 21 16.47 -54.79 100.56
N SER A 22 15.18 -54.92 100.87
CA SER A 22 14.68 -55.27 102.18
C SER A 22 15.03 -56.72 102.51
N VAL A 23 15.47 -56.94 103.76
CA VAL A 23 15.97 -58.24 104.27
C VAL A 23 14.97 -59.39 104.08
N PHE A 24 13.67 -59.11 103.99
CA PHE A 24 12.61 -60.11 103.89
C PHE A 24 11.95 -60.23 102.51
N SER A 25 12.36 -59.43 101.51
CA SER A 25 11.81 -59.51 100.16
C SER A 25 12.75 -58.83 99.15
N SER A 26 13.26 -59.59 98.18
CA SER A 26 14.12 -59.08 97.11
C SER A 26 13.44 -58.07 96.18
N ASN A 27 12.10 -57.97 96.23
CA ASN A 27 11.32 -57.06 95.39
C ASN A 27 10.87 -55.78 96.13
N LYS A 28 11.37 -55.55 97.36
CA LYS A 28 11.08 -54.36 98.15
C LYS A 28 12.38 -53.65 98.46
N ILE A 29 12.44 -52.34 98.20
CA ILE A 29 13.57 -51.48 98.55
C ILE A 29 13.23 -50.66 99.79
N THR A 30 14.26 -50.34 100.59
CA THR A 30 14.11 -49.39 101.69
C THR A 30 14.67 -48.05 101.23
N VAL A 31 13.82 -47.03 101.20
CA VAL A 31 14.13 -45.68 100.70
C VAL A 31 14.00 -44.67 101.82
N ASP A 32 14.85 -43.63 101.79
CA ASP A 32 14.62 -42.44 102.61
C ASP A 32 13.44 -41.66 102.03
N ARG A 33 12.39 -41.54 102.84
CA ARG A 33 11.15 -40.88 102.43
C ARG A 33 11.37 -39.41 102.11
N GLU A 34 12.26 -38.73 102.82
CA GLU A 34 12.45 -37.29 102.73
C GLU A 34 13.25 -36.93 101.46
N GLU A 35 14.27 -37.74 101.14
CA GLU A 35 15.08 -37.61 99.93
C GLU A 35 14.28 -37.95 98.66
N LEU A 36 13.54 -39.07 98.66
CA LEU A 36 12.68 -39.43 97.51
C LEU A 36 11.58 -38.39 97.23
N ILE A 37 10.99 -37.82 98.29
CA ILE A 37 10.01 -36.74 98.14
C ILE A 37 10.68 -35.50 97.55
N SER A 38 11.87 -35.13 98.01
CA SER A 38 12.63 -34.00 97.45
C SER A 38 12.88 -34.17 95.95
N HIS A 39 13.33 -35.35 95.52
CA HIS A 39 13.54 -35.64 94.09
C HIS A 39 12.24 -35.57 93.27
N LEU A 40 11.13 -36.08 93.80
CA LEU A 40 9.82 -35.99 93.15
C LEU A 40 9.29 -34.54 93.09
N GLU A 41 9.58 -33.72 94.10
CA GLU A 41 9.18 -32.32 94.18
C GLU A 41 9.96 -31.46 93.19
N ASP A 42 11.25 -31.74 93.02
CA ASP A 42 12.09 -31.18 91.96
C ASP A 42 11.59 -31.57 90.57
N LEU A 43 11.31 -32.86 90.33
CA LEU A 43 10.74 -33.34 89.08
C LEU A 43 9.40 -32.65 88.79
N ARG A 44 8.53 -32.52 89.79
CA ARG A 44 7.24 -31.83 89.70
C ARG A 44 7.37 -30.33 89.41
N SER A 45 8.45 -29.69 89.85
CA SER A 45 8.74 -28.28 89.61
C SER A 45 9.30 -28.03 88.20
N ILE A 46 10.14 -28.94 87.69
CA ILE A 46 10.79 -28.84 86.37
C ILE A 46 9.82 -29.24 85.23
N THR A 47 9.03 -30.30 85.43
CA THR A 47 8.10 -30.84 84.43
C THR A 47 7.20 -29.79 83.74
N PRO A 48 6.48 -28.91 84.45
CA PRO A 48 5.60 -27.93 83.81
C PRO A 48 6.35 -26.92 82.94
N LYS A 49 7.57 -26.52 83.33
CA LYS A 49 8.41 -25.57 82.57
C LYS A 49 8.91 -26.19 81.27
N GLU A 50 9.37 -27.44 81.31
CA GLU A 50 9.84 -28.17 80.13
C GLU A 50 8.69 -28.37 79.12
N ILE A 51 7.50 -28.77 79.60
CA ILE A 51 6.30 -28.95 78.76
C ILE A 51 5.90 -27.61 78.10
N GLU A 52 5.98 -26.50 78.83
CA GLU A 52 5.69 -25.17 78.26
C GLU A 52 6.70 -24.78 77.17
N GLN A 53 8.00 -25.06 77.39
CA GLN A 53 9.03 -24.85 76.36
C GLN A 53 8.76 -25.69 75.11
N TYR A 54 8.43 -26.98 75.25
CA TYR A 54 8.10 -27.84 74.10
C TYR A 54 6.85 -27.35 73.36
N LYS A 55 5.79 -26.94 74.08
CA LYS A 55 4.59 -26.36 73.47
C LYS A 55 4.92 -25.08 72.69
N ARG A 56 5.81 -24.23 73.23
CA ARG A 56 6.28 -23.02 72.54
C ARG A 56 7.08 -23.36 71.28
N LEU A 57 7.96 -24.36 71.36
CA LEU A 57 8.73 -24.82 70.21
C LEU A 57 7.83 -25.38 69.11
N LEU A 58 6.82 -26.18 69.49
CA LEU A 58 5.84 -26.74 68.56
C LEU A 58 5.05 -25.62 67.86
N LYS A 59 4.53 -24.66 68.63
CA LYS A 59 3.82 -23.49 68.08
C LYS A 59 4.71 -22.67 67.14
N ASN A 60 5.98 -22.47 67.48
CA ASN A 60 6.93 -21.77 66.63
C ASN A 60 7.20 -22.57 65.33
N LYS A 61 7.35 -23.89 65.41
CA LYS A 61 7.51 -24.75 64.23
C LYS A 61 6.30 -24.66 63.31
N GLU A 62 5.09 -24.74 63.85
CA GLU A 62 3.85 -24.59 63.08
C GLU A 62 3.77 -23.21 62.43
N ALA A 63 4.09 -22.14 63.17
CA ALA A 63 4.13 -20.79 62.62
C ALA A 63 5.17 -20.62 61.50
N ILE A 64 6.35 -21.25 61.63
CA ILE A 64 7.38 -21.25 60.59
C ILE A 64 6.88 -21.98 59.34
N ILE A 65 6.29 -23.17 59.52
CA ILE A 65 5.77 -23.96 58.39
C ILE A 65 4.65 -23.19 57.69
N GLU A 66 3.71 -22.61 58.42
CA GLU A 66 2.61 -21.82 57.86
C GLU A 66 3.12 -20.58 57.13
N ASN A 67 4.13 -19.89 57.67
CA ASN A 67 4.74 -18.75 57.01
C ASN A 67 5.46 -19.18 55.72
N ALA A 68 6.21 -20.28 55.77
CA ALA A 68 6.91 -20.83 54.62
C ALA A 68 5.95 -21.28 53.51
N THR A 69 4.84 -21.94 53.85
CA THR A 69 3.82 -22.34 52.86
C THR A 69 3.16 -21.11 52.24
N LYS A 70 2.79 -20.10 53.05
CA LYS A 70 2.25 -18.83 52.54
C LYS A 70 3.21 -18.12 51.58
N GLN A 71 4.50 -18.08 51.91
CA GLN A 71 5.51 -17.49 51.03
C GLN A 71 5.66 -18.31 49.74
N ALA A 72 5.70 -19.64 49.82
CA ALA A 72 5.79 -20.49 48.65
C ALA A 72 4.58 -20.30 47.72
N ASP A 73 3.37 -20.25 48.27
CA ASP A 73 2.15 -20.01 47.51
C ASP A 73 2.14 -18.61 46.87
N ALA A 74 2.63 -17.59 47.57
CA ALA A 74 2.78 -16.24 47.03
C ALA A 74 3.76 -16.20 45.85
N ILE A 75 4.92 -16.85 45.98
CA ILE A 75 5.92 -16.93 44.90
C ILE A 75 5.34 -17.66 43.68
N ILE A 76 4.62 -18.77 43.89
CA ILE A 76 3.99 -19.53 42.80
C ILE A 76 2.91 -18.68 42.11
N ALA A 77 2.11 -17.94 42.87
CA ALA A 77 1.09 -17.06 42.33
C ALA A 77 1.70 -15.93 41.49
N GLU A 78 2.77 -15.29 41.98
CA GLU A 78 3.50 -14.24 41.26
C GLU A 78 4.15 -14.79 39.98
N ALA A 79 4.82 -15.94 40.05
CA ALA A 79 5.45 -16.58 38.90
C ALA A 79 4.41 -16.93 37.81
N LYS A 80 3.24 -17.44 38.21
CA LYS A 80 2.12 -17.71 37.27
C LYS A 80 1.59 -16.42 36.64
N ALA A 81 1.41 -15.36 37.43
CA ALA A 81 0.96 -14.07 36.92
C ALA A 81 1.96 -13.50 35.89
N LYS A 82 3.26 -13.53 36.20
CA LYS A 82 4.31 -13.08 35.29
C LYS A 82 4.39 -13.93 34.03
N SER A 83 4.25 -15.25 34.14
CA SER A 83 4.22 -16.15 32.99
C SER A 83 3.05 -15.82 32.06
N ASN A 84 1.86 -15.60 32.61
CA ASN A 84 0.68 -15.25 31.81
C ASN A 84 0.85 -13.89 31.11
N GLU A 85 1.44 -12.91 31.80
CA GLU A 85 1.77 -11.60 31.22
C GLU A 85 2.75 -11.76 30.05
N MET A 86 3.86 -12.47 30.23
CA MET A 86 4.84 -12.70 29.16
C MET A 86 4.24 -13.46 27.97
N MET A 87 3.37 -14.43 28.22
CA MET A 87 2.65 -15.14 27.14
C MET A 87 1.72 -14.20 26.37
N SER A 88 1.00 -13.33 27.08
CA SER A 88 0.14 -12.32 26.46
C SER A 88 0.94 -11.32 25.63
N GLU A 89 2.05 -10.80 26.17
CA GLU A 89 2.95 -9.90 25.43
C GLU A 89 3.51 -10.57 24.17
N ASN A 90 3.92 -11.84 24.27
CA ASN A 90 4.42 -12.59 23.13
C ASN A 90 3.35 -12.79 22.05
N GLN A 91 2.11 -13.10 22.44
CA GLN A 91 0.98 -13.20 21.53
C GLN A 91 0.68 -11.87 20.83
N ILE A 92 0.67 -10.77 21.58
CA ILE A 92 0.49 -9.41 21.02
C ILE A 92 1.60 -9.11 20.02
N MET A 93 2.85 -9.44 20.35
CA MET A 93 4.00 -9.23 19.47
C MET A 93 3.89 -10.06 18.18
N GLN A 94 3.50 -11.33 18.27
CA GLN A 94 3.28 -12.17 17.09
C GLN A 94 2.16 -11.62 16.19
N GLN A 95 1.05 -11.18 16.78
CA GLN A 95 -0.03 -10.54 16.04
C GLN A 95 0.42 -9.22 15.39
N ALA A 96 1.21 -8.42 16.09
CA ALA A 96 1.78 -7.18 15.55
C ALA A 96 2.70 -7.46 14.35
N TYR A 97 3.56 -8.48 14.43
CA TYR A 97 4.40 -8.90 13.29
C TYR A 97 3.57 -9.41 12.11
N ALA A 98 2.53 -10.21 12.37
CA ALA A 98 1.62 -10.67 11.32
C ALA A 98 0.93 -9.48 10.63
N LYS A 99 0.43 -8.51 11.41
CA LYS A 99 -0.21 -7.29 10.88
C LYS A 99 0.79 -6.42 10.11
N ALA A 100 2.01 -6.28 10.61
CA ALA A 100 3.06 -5.52 9.92
C ALA A 100 3.38 -6.15 8.56
N ASN A 101 3.54 -7.47 8.50
CA ASN A 101 3.79 -8.19 7.25
C ASN A 101 2.62 -8.08 6.27
N GLU A 102 1.38 -8.14 6.78
CA GLU A 102 0.17 -7.91 5.97
C GLU A 102 0.18 -6.51 5.36
N VAL A 103 0.46 -5.47 6.16
CA VAL A 103 0.52 -4.07 5.69
C VAL A 103 1.60 -3.89 4.64
N VAL A 104 2.80 -4.47 4.85
CA VAL A 104 3.89 -4.41 3.86
C VAL A 104 3.49 -5.12 2.56
N SER A 105 2.83 -6.28 2.65
CA SER A 105 2.37 -7.02 1.48
C SER A 105 1.31 -6.25 0.70
N ILE A 106 0.34 -5.64 1.39
CA ILE A 106 -0.68 -4.78 0.78
C ILE A 106 -0.01 -3.58 0.10
N ALA A 107 0.87 -2.87 0.80
CA ALA A 107 1.58 -1.72 0.25
C ALA A 107 2.40 -2.08 -1.00
N GLN A 108 3.04 -3.25 -1.01
CA GLN A 108 3.78 -3.73 -2.18
C GLN A 108 2.84 -4.05 -3.35
N ASN A 109 1.67 -4.64 -3.09
CA ASN A 109 0.67 -4.92 -4.12
C ASN A 109 0.12 -3.62 -4.71
N ASP A 110 -0.24 -2.66 -3.85
CA ASP A 110 -0.73 -1.35 -4.26
C ASP A 110 0.31 -0.59 -5.07
N ALA A 111 1.57 -0.61 -4.66
CA ALA A 111 2.66 0.00 -5.41
C ALA A 111 2.80 -0.62 -6.81
N ASN A 112 2.78 -1.95 -6.91
CA ASN A 112 2.84 -2.64 -8.21
C ASN A 112 1.64 -2.30 -9.10
N LYS A 113 0.44 -2.20 -8.51
CA LYS A 113 -0.78 -1.80 -9.21
C LYS A 113 -0.68 -0.37 -9.74
N ILE A 114 -0.23 0.58 -8.92
CA ILE A 114 -0.02 1.97 -9.32
C ILE A 114 0.96 2.06 -10.50
N VAL A 115 2.08 1.34 -10.43
CA VAL A 115 3.08 1.33 -11.51
C VAL A 115 2.50 0.73 -12.80
N SER A 116 1.75 -0.36 -12.69
CA SER A 116 1.09 -0.98 -13.85
C SER A 116 0.08 -0.04 -14.49
N GLU A 117 -0.81 0.57 -13.70
CA GLU A 117 -1.81 1.52 -14.18
C GLU A 117 -1.16 2.77 -14.78
N ALA A 118 -0.09 3.28 -14.17
CA ALA A 118 0.65 4.42 -14.70
C ALA A 118 1.31 4.10 -16.04
N THR A 119 1.89 2.90 -16.17
CA THR A 119 2.51 2.42 -17.42
C THR A 119 1.47 2.25 -18.52
N GLU A 120 0.32 1.66 -18.21
CA GLU A 120 -0.80 1.52 -19.14
C GLU A 120 -1.29 2.90 -19.62
N LYS A 121 -1.56 3.83 -18.69
CA LYS A 121 -1.96 5.19 -19.03
C LYS A 121 -0.93 5.91 -19.90
N ALA A 122 0.36 5.78 -19.57
CA ALA A 122 1.43 6.38 -20.36
C ALA A 122 1.43 5.84 -21.81
N ASN A 123 1.30 4.52 -21.97
CA ASN A 123 1.21 3.88 -23.29
C ASN A 123 -0.03 4.36 -24.06
N THR A 124 -1.19 4.46 -23.40
CA THR A 124 -2.42 4.97 -24.03
C THR A 124 -2.26 6.42 -24.50
N ILE A 125 -1.69 7.29 -23.67
CA ILE A 125 -1.42 8.69 -24.03
C ILE A 125 -0.46 8.75 -25.22
N GLN A 126 0.62 7.97 -25.19
CA GLN A 126 1.60 7.94 -26.26
C GLN A 126 0.98 7.48 -27.58
N MET A 127 0.19 6.40 -27.56
CA MET A 127 -0.51 5.90 -28.74
C MET A 127 -1.51 6.94 -29.29
N SER A 128 -2.24 7.60 -28.39
CA SER A 128 -3.20 8.65 -28.77
C SER A 128 -2.50 9.86 -29.38
N ALA A 129 -1.35 10.27 -28.83
CA ALA A 129 -0.54 11.35 -29.37
C ALA A 129 0.01 11.00 -30.76
N ILE A 130 0.53 9.77 -30.95
CA ILE A 130 0.98 9.27 -32.26
C ILE A 130 -0.18 9.33 -33.27
N GLY A 131 -1.35 8.80 -32.91
CA GLY A 131 -2.53 8.82 -33.78
C GLY A 131 -2.99 10.23 -34.14
N TYR A 132 -2.95 11.17 -33.19
CA TYR A 132 -3.25 12.57 -33.45
C TYR A 132 -2.24 13.22 -34.42
N THR A 133 -0.93 12.97 -34.21
CA THR A 133 0.11 13.48 -35.10
C THR A 133 0.01 12.90 -36.50
N ASP A 134 -0.35 11.62 -36.63
CA ASP A 134 -0.58 10.96 -37.92
C ASP A 134 -1.77 11.60 -38.65
N ALA A 135 -2.89 11.84 -37.95
CA ALA A 135 -4.05 12.53 -38.52
C ALA A 135 -3.71 13.96 -38.99
N LEU A 136 -2.88 14.68 -38.23
CA LEU A 136 -2.40 16.02 -38.62
C LEU A 136 -1.52 15.95 -39.88
N LEU A 137 -0.58 15.01 -39.91
CA LEU A 137 0.29 14.78 -41.08
C LEU A 137 -0.51 14.36 -42.30
N LYS A 138 -1.56 13.55 -42.13
CA LYS A 138 -2.49 13.19 -43.21
C LYS A 138 -3.20 14.40 -43.78
N ASN A 139 -3.64 15.33 -42.93
CA ASN A 139 -4.26 16.58 -43.36
C ASN A 139 -3.29 17.45 -44.18
N VAL A 140 -2.05 17.59 -43.70
CA VAL A 140 -0.98 18.28 -44.43
C VAL A 140 -0.71 17.61 -45.77
N GLN A 141 -0.63 16.28 -45.80
CA GLN A 141 -0.45 15.50 -47.03
C GLN A 141 -1.58 15.81 -48.02
N ASP A 142 -2.84 15.80 -47.59
CA ASP A 142 -4.00 16.04 -48.45
C ASP A 142 -3.99 17.45 -49.04
N VAL A 143 -3.66 18.46 -48.24
CA VAL A 143 -3.51 19.85 -48.71
C VAL A 143 -2.39 19.96 -49.74
N LEU A 144 -1.23 19.35 -49.47
CA LEU A 144 -0.10 19.36 -50.39
C LEU A 144 -0.44 18.65 -51.70
N SER A 145 -1.06 17.47 -51.65
CA SER A 145 -1.50 16.72 -52.84
C SER A 145 -2.51 17.53 -53.66
N ALA A 146 -3.51 18.14 -53.02
CA ALA A 146 -4.49 18.98 -53.70
C ALA A 146 -3.86 20.22 -54.35
N SER A 147 -2.91 20.86 -53.66
CA SER A 147 -2.16 22.02 -54.17
C SER A 147 -1.31 21.66 -55.39
N ILE A 148 -0.61 20.51 -55.36
CA ILE A 148 0.17 19.99 -56.48
C ILE A 148 -0.74 19.74 -57.69
N THR A 149 -1.86 19.02 -57.51
CA THR A 149 -2.80 18.72 -58.58
C THR A 149 -3.40 20.00 -59.17
N THR A 150 -3.81 20.94 -58.33
CA THR A 150 -4.39 22.23 -58.75
C THR A 150 -3.38 23.06 -59.55
N THR A 151 -2.15 23.18 -59.05
CA THR A 151 -1.07 23.94 -59.71
C THR A 151 -0.68 23.30 -61.04
N THR A 152 -0.55 21.97 -61.09
CA THR A 152 -0.26 21.22 -62.32
C THR A 152 -1.35 21.45 -63.38
N THR A 153 -2.62 21.40 -62.97
CA THR A 153 -3.77 21.63 -63.86
C THR A 153 -3.78 23.05 -64.40
N ARG A 154 -3.59 24.05 -63.52
CA ARG A 154 -3.52 25.46 -63.93
C ARG A 154 -2.37 25.71 -64.90
N MET A 155 -1.19 25.14 -64.63
CA MET A 155 -0.02 25.28 -65.50
C MET A 155 -0.25 24.65 -66.88
N LYS A 156 -0.90 23.47 -66.93
CA LYS A 156 -1.27 22.81 -68.19
C LYS A 156 -2.25 23.68 -69.00
N ASN A 157 -3.26 24.25 -68.34
CA ASN A 157 -4.23 25.14 -68.99
C ASN A 157 -3.57 26.44 -69.50
N TYR A 158 -2.67 27.02 -68.71
CA TYR A 158 -1.89 28.19 -69.09
C TYR A 158 -1.01 27.90 -70.32
N LEU A 159 -0.29 26.78 -70.31
CA LEU A 159 0.53 26.35 -71.45
C LEU A 159 -0.31 26.15 -72.71
N GLY A 160 -1.49 25.53 -72.58
CA GLY A 160 -2.44 25.39 -73.69
C GLY A 160 -2.91 26.73 -74.24
N THR A 161 -3.18 27.70 -73.37
CA THR A 161 -3.58 29.06 -73.78
C THR A 161 -2.44 29.78 -74.52
N MET A 162 -1.21 29.67 -74.03
CA MET A 162 -0.03 30.23 -74.69
C MET A 162 0.23 29.57 -76.05
N GLN A 163 0.01 28.26 -76.17
CA GLN A 163 0.10 27.55 -77.44
C GLN A 163 -0.93 28.06 -78.45
N ASN A 164 -2.19 28.28 -78.03
CA ASN A 164 -3.23 28.83 -78.89
C ASN A 164 -2.88 30.25 -79.39
N TYR A 165 -2.27 31.10 -78.55
CA TYR A 165 -1.77 32.41 -78.99
C TYR A 165 -0.64 32.28 -80.01
N LEU A 166 0.31 31.37 -79.79
CA LEU A 166 1.38 31.11 -80.76
C LEU A 166 0.82 30.64 -82.11
N ASP A 167 -0.16 29.75 -82.09
CA ASP A 167 -0.83 29.25 -83.30
C ASP A 167 -1.56 30.39 -84.04
N THR A 168 -2.23 31.27 -83.31
CA THR A 168 -2.89 32.47 -83.87
C THR A 168 -1.87 33.42 -84.50
N VAL A 169 -0.75 33.68 -83.84
CA VAL A 169 0.34 34.53 -84.37
C VAL A 169 0.92 33.91 -85.65
N ASN A 170 1.15 32.59 -85.66
CA ASN A 170 1.65 31.88 -86.83
C ASN A 170 0.65 31.97 -88.00
N ALA A 171 -0.64 31.74 -87.75
CA ALA A 171 -1.69 31.88 -88.75
C ALA A 171 -1.72 33.32 -89.34
N ASN A 172 -1.71 34.33 -88.48
CA ASN A 172 -1.68 35.74 -88.90
C ASN A 172 -0.44 36.06 -89.74
N ARG A 173 0.75 35.54 -89.38
CA ARG A 173 1.98 35.70 -90.17
C ARG A 173 1.86 35.05 -91.54
N THR A 174 1.27 33.87 -91.63
CA THR A 174 1.03 33.18 -92.91
C THR A 174 0.08 33.99 -93.81
N GLU A 175 -1.02 34.52 -93.27
CA GLU A 175 -1.95 35.37 -94.02
C GLU A 175 -1.30 36.67 -94.50
N LEU A 176 -0.54 37.36 -93.64
CA LEU A 176 0.21 38.55 -94.03
C LEU A 176 1.21 38.26 -95.16
N GLY A 177 1.89 37.11 -95.11
CA GLY A 177 2.78 36.66 -96.18
C GLY A 177 2.06 36.46 -97.52
N LYS A 178 0.80 36.01 -97.52
CA LYS A 178 0.00 35.92 -98.75
C LYS A 178 -0.34 37.30 -99.30
N VAL A 179 -0.73 38.24 -98.44
CA VAL A 179 -1.04 39.63 -98.85
C VAL A 179 0.18 40.31 -99.45
N LEU A 180 1.36 40.16 -98.83
CA LEU A 180 2.60 40.79 -99.32
C LEU A 180 3.07 40.25 -100.68
N ASN A 181 2.69 39.02 -101.02
CA ASN A 181 3.06 38.35 -102.27
C ASN A 181 1.94 38.33 -103.31
N ALA A 182 0.81 39.02 -103.04
CA ALA A 182 -0.27 39.16 -104.00
C ALA A 182 0.13 40.23 -105.05
N PRO A 183 0.06 39.94 -106.36
CA PRO A 183 0.40 40.92 -107.39
C PRO A 183 -0.59 42.10 -107.37
N ASP A 184 -0.05 43.33 -107.43
CA ASP A 184 -0.81 44.58 -107.51
C ASP A 184 -1.82 44.52 -108.66
N ASN A 185 -3.12 44.59 -108.33
CA ASN A 185 -4.17 44.86 -109.30
C ASN A 185 -4.97 46.08 -108.85
N THR A 186 -4.50 47.25 -109.29
CA THR A 186 -5.35 48.42 -109.45
C THR A 186 -6.03 48.34 -110.82
N SER A 187 -7.37 48.28 -110.87
CA SER A 187 -8.23 49.22 -111.63
C SER A 187 -9.64 48.70 -111.93
N SER A 188 -10.57 49.67 -111.87
CA SER A 188 -11.94 49.76 -112.42
C SER A 188 -13.10 49.15 -111.62
N ALA A 189 -14.26 49.79 -111.47
CA ALA A 189 -14.68 51.20 -111.47
C ALA A 189 -16.15 51.22 -110.98
N GLN A 190 -16.51 52.24 -110.20
CA GLN A 190 -17.82 52.92 -110.13
C GLN A 190 -19.11 52.18 -109.68
N ASN A 191 -19.54 52.64 -108.50
CA ASN A 191 -20.90 52.85 -107.96
C ASN A 191 -21.90 53.45 -108.99
N PRO A 192 -23.24 53.40 -108.81
CA PRO A 192 -23.87 54.29 -107.82
C PRO A 192 -25.23 53.86 -107.18
N THR A 193 -25.50 54.47 -106.01
CA THR A 193 -26.79 54.89 -105.40
C THR A 193 -28.12 54.43 -106.01
N ASP A 194 -29.06 53.95 -105.17
CA ASP A 194 -30.32 54.66 -104.87
C ASP A 194 -31.12 54.08 -103.68
N GLY A 195 -31.86 54.94 -102.98
CA GLY A 195 -33.19 54.61 -102.42
C GLY A 195 -33.38 53.83 -101.10
N THR A 196 -33.86 54.57 -100.08
CA THR A 196 -35.09 54.24 -99.31
C THR A 196 -35.03 53.28 -98.10
N GLN A 197 -34.95 53.92 -96.91
CA GLN A 197 -35.95 53.93 -95.82
C GLN A 197 -36.19 52.69 -94.91
N ALA A 198 -36.06 52.97 -93.61
CA ALA A 198 -36.81 52.46 -92.43
C ALA A 198 -36.66 50.99 -91.98
N ALA A 199 -36.13 50.80 -90.76
CA ALA A 199 -36.91 50.54 -89.53
C ALA A 199 -36.07 49.84 -88.43
N GLN A 200 -36.13 50.38 -87.21
CA GLN A 200 -35.77 49.78 -85.90
C GLN A 200 -36.75 48.63 -85.51
N PRO A 201 -36.68 48.01 -84.30
CA PRO A 201 -35.61 47.22 -83.65
C PRO A 201 -36.19 45.91 -83.00
N ALA A 202 -35.36 45.09 -82.35
CA ALA A 202 -35.71 44.19 -81.22
C ALA A 202 -34.39 43.58 -80.71
N ASP A 203 -33.81 44.01 -79.59
CA ASP A 203 -34.20 43.75 -78.20
C ASP A 203 -34.39 42.25 -77.92
N ASP A 204 -33.34 41.62 -77.37
CA ASP A 204 -33.53 40.77 -76.21
C ASP A 204 -32.28 40.78 -75.33
N THR A 205 -32.53 41.06 -74.06
CA THR A 205 -31.58 41.38 -73.02
C THR A 205 -31.66 40.27 -71.98
N SER A 206 -30.57 39.55 -71.72
CA SER A 206 -30.46 38.78 -70.48
C SER A 206 -29.03 38.78 -69.96
N THR A 207 -28.75 39.85 -69.22
CA THR A 207 -27.69 39.93 -68.23
C THR A 207 -28.26 39.40 -66.91
N GLN A 208 -27.61 38.44 -66.27
CA GLN A 208 -27.78 38.23 -64.82
C GLN A 208 -26.44 37.88 -64.20
N ALA A 209 -25.78 38.93 -63.70
CA ALA A 209 -24.81 38.85 -62.63
C ALA A 209 -25.56 39.09 -61.32
N ALA A 210 -25.33 38.25 -60.33
CA ALA A 210 -25.66 38.53 -58.93
C ALA A 210 -24.49 38.07 -58.07
N GLY A 211 -23.87 39.03 -57.39
CA GLY A 211 -22.93 38.79 -56.31
C GLY A 211 -23.63 38.73 -54.95
N THR A 212 -22.88 38.20 -54.00
CA THR A 212 -22.83 38.52 -52.55
C THR A 212 -24.09 38.38 -51.70
N ASP A 213 -24.06 37.42 -50.77
CA ASP A 213 -24.31 37.61 -49.32
C ASP A 213 -23.73 36.39 -48.59
N THR A 214 -22.75 36.48 -47.68
CA THR A 214 -22.73 37.01 -46.30
C THR A 214 -23.84 36.49 -45.39
N ASP A 215 -23.40 35.92 -44.25
CA ASP A 215 -24.12 35.52 -43.04
C ASP A 215 -25.17 34.40 -43.12
N ASN A 216 -24.89 33.27 -42.45
CA ASN A 216 -25.67 32.84 -41.27
C ASN A 216 -25.01 31.66 -40.50
N LYS A 217 -24.84 31.87 -39.19
CA LYS A 217 -24.80 30.92 -38.06
C LYS A 217 -23.82 29.74 -38.01
#